data_AF-A0A7S3WV67-F1
#
_entry.id   AF-A0A7S3WV67-F1
#
_cell.length_a   1.000
_cell.length_b   1.000
_cell.length_c   1.000
_cell.angle_alpha   90.00
_cell.angle_beta   90.00
_cell.angle_gamma   90.00
#
_symmetry.space_group_name_H-M   'P 1'
#
loop_
_entity.id
_entity.type
_entity.pdbx_description
1 polymer ?
#
loop_
_entity_poly.entity_id
_entity_poly.type
_entity_poly.pdbx_seq_one_letter_code
_entity_poly.pdbx_strand_id
1 'polypeptide(L)'
;VSILDARGLAGCAAASLLFGSLAARERGLRGKVLLRMERELAVGALQISQTGSALGGGRPRALSALRGERRVVAISGSPGWLLAELRSAEVYRRRLEQSGVALVCVAFGEEAAWADASRAAEAAGWLWRPADASGWRGYFSDILTAKDGSAKAAAEEGAFFALSLRGRSCASGVGRVPWDELLGTKLPPIEPLSPSDPPAPASEEEAAVLAAQAALYDALRDVDAAAVRRLCSPEDDDEVSALAPLGRLDGWETVLKYDATAGLRLSSQDATVAGETAFSTGLEFPAGGNGASLLCTQRWARDQAGGWRLAQHRTIPYTALADAAACLRCDRRGCVALQRTGAAGPAGMPGDGPA
;
A
#
# COMPACT_ATOMS: atom_id res chain seq x y z
N VAL A 1 8.56 -45.55 57.45
CA VAL A 1 8.46 -44.15 56.95
C VAL A 1 9.47 -43.99 55.81
N SER A 2 9.09 -43.29 54.72
CA SER A 2 10.00 -42.64 53.75
C SER A 2 10.45 -43.34 52.45
N ILE A 3 9.55 -43.92 51.64
CA ILE A 3 9.77 -44.03 50.17
C ILE A 3 8.52 -43.58 49.36
N LEU A 4 7.32 -43.69 49.95
CA LEU A 4 6.07 -43.25 49.32
C LEU A 4 5.87 -41.71 49.28
N ASP A 5 6.54 -40.93 50.14
CA ASP A 5 6.38 -39.46 50.16
C ASP A 5 7.15 -38.73 49.06
N ALA A 6 8.35 -39.21 48.69
CA ALA A 6 9.22 -38.49 47.76
C ALA A 6 8.66 -38.47 46.31
N ARG A 7 7.99 -39.54 45.89
CA ARG A 7 7.35 -39.62 44.56
C ARG A 7 6.08 -38.76 44.47
N GLY A 8 5.31 -38.69 45.56
CA GLY A 8 4.13 -37.81 45.65
C GLY A 8 4.50 -36.33 45.64
N LEU A 9 5.53 -35.94 46.40
CA LEU A 9 6.08 -34.59 46.41
C LEU A 9 6.68 -34.18 45.06
N ALA A 10 7.41 -35.08 44.40
CA ALA A 10 7.95 -34.82 43.05
C ALA A 10 6.85 -34.65 42.00
N GLY A 11 5.78 -35.45 42.06
CA GLY A 11 4.61 -35.32 41.18
C GLY A 11 3.86 -33.99 41.38
N CYS A 12 3.65 -33.57 42.63
CA CYS A 12 3.01 -32.29 42.97
C CYS A 12 3.85 -31.07 42.53
N ALA A 13 5.17 -31.14 42.68
CA ALA A 13 6.08 -30.08 42.22
C ALA A 13 6.11 -29.95 40.69
N ALA A 14 6.16 -31.08 39.97
CA ALA A 14 6.13 -31.10 38.51
C ALA A 14 4.81 -30.57 37.95
N ALA A 15 3.67 -30.97 38.54
CA ALA A 15 2.36 -30.45 38.18
C ALA A 15 2.27 -28.93 38.44
N SER A 16 2.76 -28.45 39.58
CA SER A 16 2.73 -27.02 39.94
C SER A 16 3.56 -26.16 38.99
N LEU A 17 4.72 -26.65 38.52
CA LEU A 17 5.55 -25.96 37.52
C LEU A 17 4.87 -25.94 36.14
N LEU A 18 4.24 -27.05 35.74
CA LEU A 18 3.46 -27.13 34.50
C LEU A 18 2.27 -26.16 34.52
N PHE A 19 1.47 -26.17 35.59
CA PHE A 19 0.36 -25.23 35.76
C PHE A 19 0.84 -23.77 35.87
N GLY A 20 1.96 -23.52 36.55
CA GLY A 20 2.58 -22.19 36.63
C GLY A 20 3.01 -21.66 35.26
N SER A 21 3.63 -22.51 34.42
CA SER A 21 4.04 -22.14 33.06
C SER A 21 2.85 -21.90 32.12
N LEU A 22 1.80 -22.73 32.21
CA LEU A 22 0.56 -22.54 31.47
C LEU A 22 -0.16 -21.26 31.90
N ALA A 23 -0.25 -20.99 33.21
CA ALA A 23 -0.84 -19.76 33.74
C ALA A 23 -0.03 -18.50 33.35
N ALA A 24 1.30 -18.57 33.35
CA ALA A 24 2.15 -17.48 32.87
C ALA A 24 1.97 -17.23 31.36
N ARG A 25 1.90 -18.30 30.56
CA ARG A 25 1.59 -18.21 29.12
C ARG A 25 0.20 -17.64 28.88
N GLU A 26 -0.81 -18.09 29.62
CA GLU A 26 -2.18 -17.59 29.51
C GLU A 26 -2.29 -16.12 29.94
N ARG A 27 -1.61 -15.71 31.03
CA ARG A 27 -1.50 -14.29 31.41
C ARG A 27 -0.82 -13.46 30.33
N GLY A 28 0.25 -13.97 29.72
CA GLY A 28 0.91 -13.31 28.59
C GLY A 28 0.00 -13.17 27.36
N LEU A 29 -0.78 -14.21 27.05
CA LEU A 29 -1.77 -14.18 25.95
C LEU A 29 -2.91 -13.20 26.25
N ARG A 30 -3.47 -13.22 27.47
CA ARG A 30 -4.51 -12.28 27.91
C ARG A 30 -4.00 -10.84 27.90
N GLY A 31 -2.77 -10.60 28.36
CA GLY A 31 -2.12 -9.29 28.30
C GLY A 31 -1.99 -8.78 26.85
N LYS A 32 -1.56 -9.64 25.91
CA LYS A 32 -1.50 -9.29 24.48
C LYS A 32 -2.88 -8.98 23.89
N VAL A 33 -3.92 -9.73 24.28
CA VAL A 33 -5.30 -9.49 23.83
C VAL A 33 -5.83 -8.16 24.39
N LEU A 34 -5.61 -7.87 25.68
CA LEU A 34 -6.02 -6.62 26.31
C LEU A 34 -5.31 -5.42 25.66
N LEU A 35 -3.98 -5.48 25.50
CA LEU A 35 -3.21 -4.44 24.82
C LEU A 35 -3.69 -4.21 23.38
N ARG A 36 -4.06 -5.28 22.68
CA ARG A 36 -4.66 -5.16 21.34
C ARG A 36 -6.01 -4.45 21.39
N MET A 37 -6.89 -4.83 22.32
CA MET A 37 -8.21 -4.19 22.48
C MET A 37 -8.08 -2.72 22.88
N GLU A 38 -7.17 -2.39 23.79
CA GLU A 38 -6.85 -1.01 24.18
C GLU A 38 -6.35 -0.19 22.98
N ARG A 39 -5.45 -0.75 22.16
CA ARG A 39 -4.99 -0.10 20.92
C ARG A 39 -6.10 0.08 19.89
N GLU A 40 -7.00 -0.90 19.74
CA GLU A 40 -8.16 -0.83 18.84
C GLU A 40 -9.20 0.20 19.33
N LEU A 41 -9.35 0.39 20.65
CA LEU A 41 -10.18 1.44 21.23
C LEU A 41 -9.54 2.82 21.06
N ALA A 42 -8.24 2.94 21.36
CA ALA A 42 -7.47 4.17 21.24
C ALA A 42 -7.49 4.70 19.81
N VAL A 43 -7.26 3.84 18.81
CA VAL A 43 -7.32 4.25 17.40
C VAL A 43 -8.72 4.70 16.98
N GLY A 44 -9.77 4.05 17.51
CA GLY A 44 -11.16 4.41 17.23
C GLY A 44 -11.58 5.78 17.77
N ALA A 45 -10.89 6.27 18.81
CA ALA A 45 -11.13 7.57 19.43
C ALA A 45 -10.41 8.73 18.72
N LEU A 46 -9.37 8.45 17.92
CA LEU A 46 -8.66 9.46 17.15
C LEU A 46 -9.63 10.20 16.22
N GLN A 47 -9.43 11.50 16.05
CA GLN A 47 -10.34 12.37 15.31
C GLN A 47 -9.68 12.94 14.06
N ILE A 48 -10.43 12.95 12.97
CA ILE A 48 -10.02 13.57 11.70
C ILE A 48 -11.07 14.57 11.24
N SER A 49 -10.65 15.49 10.39
CA SER A 49 -11.52 16.46 9.73
C SER A 49 -11.11 16.61 8.28
N GLN A 50 -12.11 16.82 7.42
CA GLN A 50 -11.87 17.26 6.05
C GLN A 50 -11.93 18.78 6.06
N THR A 51 -11.01 19.45 5.37
CA THR A 51 -11.17 20.88 5.08
C THR A 51 -12.40 21.02 4.18
N GLY A 52 -13.45 21.64 4.72
CA GLY A 52 -14.71 21.79 4.00
C GLY A 52 -14.60 22.81 2.89
N SER A 53 -15.56 22.78 1.96
CA SER A 53 -15.76 23.85 0.98
C SER A 53 -15.86 25.21 1.69
N ALA A 54 -15.70 26.29 0.93
CA ALA A 54 -15.55 27.68 1.38
C ALA A 54 -16.56 28.22 2.43
N LEU A 55 -17.58 27.46 2.83
CA LEU A 55 -18.65 27.83 3.76
C LEU A 55 -18.61 27.12 5.13
N GLY A 56 -17.65 26.24 5.41
CA GLY A 56 -17.50 25.68 6.75
C GLY A 56 -16.40 24.63 6.86
N GLY A 57 -15.42 24.85 7.75
CA GLY A 57 -14.42 23.84 8.09
C GLY A 57 -15.11 22.55 8.56
N GLY A 58 -14.63 21.38 8.12
CA GLY A 58 -15.30 20.12 8.41
C GLY A 58 -15.29 19.80 9.90
N ARG A 59 -16.46 19.39 10.41
CA ARG A 59 -16.63 18.96 11.79
C ARG A 59 -15.73 17.77 12.10
N PRO A 60 -14.95 17.78 13.20
CA PRO A 60 -14.18 16.61 13.62
C PRO A 60 -15.06 15.37 13.78
N ARG A 61 -14.60 14.24 13.24
CA ARG A 61 -15.22 12.91 13.37
C ARG A 61 -14.21 11.93 13.93
N ALA A 62 -14.64 11.12 14.89
CA ALA A 62 -13.84 10.00 15.38
C ALA A 62 -13.71 8.92 14.29
N LEU A 63 -12.59 8.20 14.24
CA LEU A 63 -12.40 7.11 13.27
C LEU A 63 -13.44 6.00 13.41
N SER A 64 -13.92 5.75 14.63
CA SER A 64 -15.04 4.84 14.90
C SER A 64 -16.34 5.24 14.19
N ALA A 65 -16.56 6.54 13.97
CA ALA A 65 -17.74 7.06 13.27
C ALA A 65 -17.61 7.01 11.74
N LEU A 66 -16.47 6.59 11.20
CA LEU A 66 -16.25 6.41 9.76
C LEU A 66 -16.45 4.95 9.30
N ARG A 67 -16.75 4.05 10.24
CA ARG A 67 -17.04 2.64 9.96
C ARG A 67 -18.22 2.52 9.00
N GLY A 68 -18.03 1.77 7.93
CA GLY A 68 -18.99 1.59 6.85
C GLY A 68 -18.98 2.70 5.80
N GLU A 69 -18.30 3.83 6.05
CA GLU A 69 -18.27 4.97 5.13
C GLU A 69 -16.91 5.15 4.45
N ARG A 70 -15.81 5.05 5.21
CA ARG A 70 -14.45 5.32 4.71
C ARG A 70 -13.46 4.32 5.29
N ARG A 71 -12.46 3.98 4.46
CA ARG A 71 -11.21 3.40 4.94
C ARG A 71 -10.29 4.53 5.38
N VAL A 72 -9.33 4.25 6.26
CA VAL A 72 -8.40 5.27 6.74
C VAL A 72 -6.99 4.74 6.56
N VAL A 73 -6.13 5.52 5.92
CA VAL A 73 -4.69 5.27 5.95
C VAL A 73 -4.05 6.45 6.66
N ALA A 74 -3.34 6.18 7.74
CA ALA A 74 -2.63 7.20 8.47
C ALA A 74 -1.13 6.95 8.36
N ILE A 75 -0.39 7.99 8.00
CA ILE A 75 1.07 7.98 7.91
C ILE A 75 1.65 9.01 8.88
N SER A 76 2.82 8.69 9.44
CA SER A 76 3.50 9.57 10.39
C SER A 76 5.00 9.49 10.23
N GLY A 77 5.68 10.63 10.39
CA GLY A 77 7.13 10.70 10.29
C GLY A 77 7.64 12.14 10.36
N SER A 78 8.93 12.30 10.05
CA SER A 78 9.53 13.63 9.87
C SER A 78 8.86 14.38 8.70
N PRO A 79 8.84 15.73 8.71
CA PRO A 79 8.25 16.52 7.63
C PRO A 79 8.82 16.20 6.23
N GLY A 80 10.13 15.98 6.12
CA GLY A 80 10.76 15.60 4.85
C GLY A 80 10.36 14.21 4.36
N TRP A 81 10.21 13.26 5.29
CA TRP A 81 9.70 11.93 4.97
C TRP A 81 8.24 11.99 4.52
N LEU A 82 7.39 12.76 5.22
CA LEU A 82 5.99 12.94 4.86
C LEU A 82 5.81 13.59 3.50
N LEU A 83 6.66 14.57 3.12
CA LEU A 83 6.63 15.14 1.78
C LEU A 83 6.91 14.08 0.71
N ALA A 84 7.92 13.25 0.92
CA ALA A 84 8.26 12.18 -0.01
C ALA A 84 7.14 11.13 -0.09
N GLU A 85 6.54 10.76 1.05
CA GLU A 85 5.46 9.80 1.09
C GLU A 85 4.15 10.35 0.51
N LEU A 86 3.84 11.63 0.72
CA LEU A 86 2.68 12.28 0.12
C LEU A 86 2.79 12.30 -1.42
N ARG A 87 3.99 12.58 -1.96
CA ARG A 87 4.26 12.49 -3.41
C ARG A 87 4.12 11.05 -3.93
N SER A 88 4.54 10.06 -3.14
CA SER A 88 4.34 8.64 -3.45
C SER A 88 2.84 8.29 -3.51
N ALA A 89 2.06 8.76 -2.53
CA ALA A 89 0.62 8.55 -2.46
C ALA A 89 -0.15 9.26 -3.58
N GLU A 90 0.33 10.43 -4.04
CA GLU A 90 -0.30 11.22 -5.11
C GLU A 90 -0.45 10.43 -6.41
N VAL A 91 0.54 9.59 -6.74
CA VAL A 91 0.50 8.65 -7.88
C VAL A 91 -0.76 7.77 -7.85
N TYR A 92 -1.27 7.46 -6.65
CA TYR A 92 -2.41 6.58 -6.44
C TYR A 92 -3.69 7.32 -6.05
N ARG A 93 -3.74 8.65 -6.17
CA ARG A 93 -4.87 9.48 -5.72
C ARG A 93 -6.22 8.93 -6.21
N ARG A 94 -6.34 8.61 -7.50
CA ARG A 94 -7.57 8.07 -8.08
C ARG A 94 -7.92 6.69 -7.51
N ARG A 95 -6.92 5.85 -7.20
CA ARG A 95 -7.10 4.53 -6.59
C ARG A 95 -7.50 4.63 -5.12
N LEU A 96 -6.93 5.58 -4.39
CA LEU A 96 -7.33 5.88 -3.01
C LEU A 96 -8.79 6.31 -2.95
N GLU A 97 -9.24 7.12 -3.91
CA GLU A 97 -10.65 7.51 -4.05
C GLU A 97 -11.55 6.30 -4.39
N GLN A 98 -11.19 5.50 -5.39
CA GLN A 98 -11.91 4.26 -5.77
C GLN A 98 -11.95 3.24 -4.61
N SER A 99 -10.99 3.28 -3.70
CA SER A 99 -10.94 2.48 -2.48
C SER A 99 -11.55 3.19 -1.26
N GLY A 100 -12.19 4.35 -1.43
CA GLY A 100 -12.86 5.07 -0.35
C GLY A 100 -11.94 5.44 0.82
N VAL A 101 -10.66 5.69 0.56
CA VAL A 101 -9.63 5.96 1.57
C VAL A 101 -9.63 7.45 1.96
N ALA A 102 -9.60 7.72 3.25
CA ALA A 102 -9.18 8.99 3.82
C ALA A 102 -7.70 8.88 4.22
N LEU A 103 -6.81 9.59 3.52
CA LEU A 103 -5.40 9.66 3.88
C LEU A 103 -5.20 10.72 4.96
N VAL A 104 -4.46 10.40 6.01
CA VAL A 104 -4.15 11.30 7.13
C VAL A 104 -2.64 11.32 7.33
N CYS A 105 -2.07 12.52 7.40
CA CYS A 105 -0.64 12.70 7.64
C CYS A 105 -0.41 13.32 9.02
N VAL A 106 0.51 12.75 9.79
CA VAL A 106 0.82 13.17 11.17
C VAL A 106 2.31 13.48 11.30
N ALA A 107 2.67 14.76 11.30
CA ALA A 107 4.07 15.20 11.37
C ALA A 107 4.62 15.20 12.80
N PHE A 108 5.82 14.62 12.98
CA PHE A 108 6.67 14.81 14.16
C PHE A 108 7.63 15.98 13.92
N GLY A 109 7.20 17.20 14.22
CA GLY A 109 7.99 18.42 14.05
C GLY A 109 7.21 19.53 13.35
N GLU A 110 7.92 20.59 12.94
CA GLU A 110 7.33 21.73 12.26
C GLU A 110 6.87 21.37 10.84
N GLU A 111 5.63 21.71 10.51
CA GLU A 111 4.99 21.36 9.23
C GLU A 111 5.50 22.17 8.03
N ALA A 112 6.32 23.20 8.25
CA ALA A 112 6.76 24.15 7.22
C ALA A 112 7.34 23.46 5.97
N ALA A 113 8.07 22.36 6.13
CA ALA A 113 8.74 21.66 5.03
C ALA A 113 7.79 20.96 4.03
N TRP A 114 6.54 20.70 4.40
CA TRP A 114 5.56 19.98 3.56
C TRP A 114 4.18 20.67 3.51
N ALA A 115 4.07 21.87 4.09
CA ALA A 115 2.80 22.57 4.25
C ALA A 115 2.13 22.93 2.90
N ASP A 116 2.90 23.33 1.88
CA ASP A 116 2.36 23.62 0.56
C ASP A 116 1.75 22.38 -0.10
N ALA A 117 2.49 21.27 -0.10
CA ALA A 117 2.03 20.01 -0.65
C ALA A 117 0.79 19.49 0.11
N SER A 118 0.80 19.59 1.44
CA SER A 118 -0.35 19.23 2.29
C SER A 118 -1.58 20.06 1.94
N ARG A 119 -1.45 21.39 1.87
CA ARG A 119 -2.56 22.30 1.50
C ARG A 119 -3.11 22.00 0.11
N ALA A 120 -2.25 21.72 -0.87
CA ALA A 120 -2.67 21.37 -2.21
C ALA A 120 -3.44 20.04 -2.23
N ALA A 121 -2.94 19.02 -1.53
CA ALA A 121 -3.60 17.71 -1.42
C ALA A 121 -4.96 17.78 -0.71
N GLU A 122 -5.06 18.64 0.32
CA GLU A 122 -6.31 18.92 0.99
C GLU A 122 -7.32 19.67 0.11
N ALA A 123 -6.86 20.69 -0.63
CA ALA A 123 -7.70 21.42 -1.57
C ALA A 123 -8.22 20.51 -2.69
N ALA A 124 -7.42 19.50 -3.08
CA ALA A 124 -7.82 18.44 -3.99
C ALA A 124 -8.73 17.38 -3.35
N GLY A 125 -9.02 17.47 -2.04
CA GLY A 125 -10.05 16.69 -1.35
C GLY A 125 -9.67 15.27 -0.92
N TRP A 126 -8.43 14.83 -1.14
CA TRP A 126 -7.99 13.46 -0.86
C TRP A 126 -7.11 13.32 0.39
N LEU A 127 -6.57 14.44 0.91
CA LEU A 127 -5.88 14.49 2.20
C LEU A 127 -6.80 15.03 3.31
N TRP A 128 -6.76 14.39 4.47
CA TRP A 128 -7.53 14.73 5.67
C TRP A 128 -6.60 15.14 6.79
N ARG A 129 -7.10 15.99 7.71
CA ARG A 129 -6.32 16.51 8.83
C ARG A 129 -6.60 15.79 10.13
N PRO A 130 -5.58 15.52 10.97
CA PRO A 130 -5.80 15.17 12.36
C PRO A 130 -6.46 16.34 13.08
N ALA A 131 -7.63 16.13 13.69
CA ALA A 131 -8.32 17.18 14.46
C ALA A 131 -7.64 17.44 15.81
N ASP A 132 -6.98 16.42 16.37
CA ASP A 132 -6.10 16.52 17.54
C ASP A 132 -4.71 15.96 17.22
N ALA A 133 -3.84 16.82 16.71
CA ALA A 133 -2.47 16.44 16.36
C ALA A 133 -1.70 15.86 17.56
N SER A 134 -2.02 16.26 18.80
CA SER A 134 -1.32 15.76 19.99
C SER A 134 -1.68 14.30 20.29
N GLY A 135 -2.97 13.96 20.27
CA GLY A 135 -3.43 12.57 20.44
C GLY A 135 -2.93 11.65 19.34
N TRP A 136 -2.90 12.12 18.09
CA TRP A 136 -2.32 11.37 16.97
C TRP A 136 -0.82 11.09 17.14
N ARG A 137 -0.03 12.09 17.54
CA ARG A 137 1.40 11.92 17.83
C ARG A 137 1.64 10.97 19.00
N GLY A 138 0.84 11.07 20.06
CA GLY A 138 0.89 10.15 21.20
C GLY A 138 0.67 8.71 20.77
N TYR A 139 -0.38 8.45 19.97
CA TYR A 139 -0.68 7.13 19.44
C TYR A 139 0.47 6.54 18.60
N PHE A 140 1.02 7.32 17.66
CA PHE A 140 2.16 6.86 16.87
C PHE A 140 3.41 6.65 17.73
N SER A 141 3.67 7.51 18.72
CA SER A 141 4.78 7.34 19.66
C SER A 141 4.65 6.02 20.44
N ASP A 142 3.46 5.67 20.92
CA ASP A 142 3.22 4.43 21.67
C ASP A 142 3.43 3.17 20.81
N ILE A 143 3.06 3.24 19.51
CA ILE A 143 3.31 2.13 18.57
C ILE A 143 4.81 1.98 18.30
N LEU A 144 5.50 3.08 18.04
CA LEU A 144 6.89 3.09 17.64
C LEU A 144 7.83 2.71 18.80
N THR A 145 7.56 3.21 20.00
CA THR A 145 8.34 2.87 21.22
C THR A 145 8.20 1.41 21.61
N ALA A 146 7.02 0.81 21.41
CA ALA A 146 6.78 -0.59 21.71
C ALA A 146 7.55 -1.57 20.80
N LYS A 147 8.11 -1.10 19.68
CA LYS A 147 8.78 -1.95 18.68
C LYS A 147 10.31 -1.92 18.81
N ASP A 148 10.95 -0.76 19.02
CA ASP A 148 12.42 -0.64 18.91
C ASP A 148 13.14 0.23 19.96
N GLY A 149 12.50 0.55 21.10
CA GLY A 149 13.20 1.19 22.23
C GLY A 149 13.75 2.60 22.00
N SER A 150 13.69 3.15 20.78
CA SER A 150 13.94 4.57 20.50
C SER A 150 12.90 5.12 19.53
N ALA A 151 11.99 5.97 20.04
CA ALA A 151 10.96 6.65 19.25
C ALA A 151 11.54 7.51 18.10
N LYS A 152 12.81 7.92 18.24
CA LYS A 152 13.48 8.87 17.35
C LYS A 152 13.85 8.23 16.00
N ALA A 153 14.43 7.03 15.99
CA ALA A 153 14.79 6.34 14.75
C ALA A 153 13.54 5.98 13.92
N ALA A 154 12.51 5.49 14.60
CA ALA A 154 11.24 5.15 13.97
C ALA A 154 10.47 6.38 13.44
N ALA A 155 10.64 7.56 14.04
CA ALA A 155 10.10 8.81 13.52
C ALA A 155 10.83 9.30 12.25
N GLU A 156 12.12 8.97 12.09
CA GLU A 156 12.90 9.25 10.88
C GLU A 156 12.56 8.28 9.74
N GLU A 157 12.34 7.00 10.05
CA GLU A 157 11.93 5.98 9.08
C GLU A 157 10.46 6.09 8.67
N GLY A 158 9.64 6.72 9.50
CA GLY A 158 8.20 6.87 9.30
C GLY A 158 7.43 5.59 9.60
N ALA A 159 6.13 5.71 9.78
CA ALA A 159 5.24 4.60 10.07
C ALA A 159 3.85 4.83 9.49
N PHE A 160 3.13 3.74 9.29
CA PHE A 160 1.75 3.80 8.81
C PHE A 160 0.87 2.74 9.44
N PHE A 161 -0.43 2.99 9.40
CA PHE A 161 -1.44 1.97 9.57
C PHE A 161 -2.63 2.23 8.63
N ALA A 162 -3.36 1.17 8.34
CA ALA A 162 -4.58 1.21 7.54
C ALA A 162 -5.74 0.55 8.29
N LEU A 163 -6.90 1.20 8.23
CA LEU A 163 -8.18 0.69 8.72
C LEU A 163 -9.09 0.33 7.54
N SER A 164 -9.65 -0.87 7.60
CA SER A 164 -10.68 -1.35 6.68
C SER A 164 -12.00 -0.57 6.84
N LEU A 165 -12.97 -0.79 5.94
CA LEU A 165 -14.33 -0.21 6.07
C LEU A 165 -15.01 -0.63 7.38
N ARG A 166 -14.64 -1.76 7.98
CA ARG A 166 -15.15 -2.18 9.30
C ARG A 166 -14.50 -1.42 10.46
N GLY A 167 -13.55 -0.53 10.19
CA GLY A 167 -12.74 0.20 11.17
C GLY A 167 -11.77 -0.68 11.94
N ARG A 168 -11.45 -1.88 11.43
CA ARG A 168 -10.39 -2.75 11.99
C ARG A 168 -9.08 -2.50 11.26
N SER A 169 -7.98 -2.54 12.01
CA SER A 169 -6.63 -2.53 11.43
C SER A 169 -6.47 -3.69 10.44
N CYS A 170 -6.00 -3.36 9.24
CA CYS A 170 -5.77 -4.33 8.16
C CYS A 170 -4.34 -4.28 7.59
N ALA A 171 -3.57 -3.24 7.91
CA ALA A 171 -2.13 -3.16 7.65
C ALA A 171 -1.46 -2.18 8.62
N SER A 172 -0.19 -2.41 8.91
CA SER A 172 0.69 -1.43 9.53
C SER A 172 2.15 -1.74 9.22
N GLY A 173 3.01 -0.73 9.29
CA GLY A 173 4.42 -0.87 8.97
C GLY A 173 5.25 0.32 9.43
N VAL A 174 6.57 0.12 9.39
CA VAL A 174 7.59 1.17 9.54
C VAL A 174 8.29 1.28 8.20
N GLY A 175 8.68 2.49 7.79
CA GLY A 175 9.20 2.76 6.46
C GLY A 175 8.13 3.20 5.47
N ARG A 176 8.51 3.18 4.18
CA ARG A 176 7.68 3.55 3.02
C ARG A 176 6.38 2.74 2.97
N VAL A 177 5.31 3.36 2.48
CA VAL A 177 4.05 2.65 2.26
C VAL A 177 4.10 1.93 0.90
N PRO A 178 3.87 0.61 0.85
CA PRO A 178 3.78 -0.13 -0.42
C PRO A 178 2.37 0.07 -1.01
N TRP A 179 2.12 1.22 -1.64
CA TRP A 179 0.77 1.65 -2.04
C TRP A 179 0.04 0.70 -2.98
N ASP A 180 0.67 0.24 -4.06
CA ASP A 180 0.09 -0.70 -5.01
C ASP A 180 -0.31 -2.02 -4.32
N GLU A 181 0.57 -2.54 -3.48
CA GLU A 181 0.33 -3.78 -2.73
C GLU A 181 -0.76 -3.61 -1.67
N LEU A 182 -0.77 -2.47 -0.96
CA LEU A 182 -1.79 -2.13 0.02
C LEU A 182 -3.18 -2.01 -0.65
N LEU A 183 -3.25 -1.40 -1.82
CA LEU A 183 -4.46 -1.29 -2.64
C LEU A 183 -4.95 -2.65 -3.16
N GLY A 184 -4.04 -3.47 -3.70
CA GLY A 184 -4.39 -4.78 -4.25
C GLY A 184 -4.77 -5.84 -3.23
N THR A 185 -4.37 -5.69 -1.96
CA THR A 185 -4.61 -6.70 -0.91
C THR A 185 -5.55 -6.26 0.20
N LYS A 186 -5.40 -5.04 0.73
CA LYS A 186 -6.11 -4.58 1.95
C LYS A 186 -7.13 -3.50 1.69
N LEU A 187 -6.93 -2.71 0.64
CA LEU A 187 -7.76 -1.58 0.27
C LEU A 187 -8.33 -1.77 -1.15
N PRO A 188 -9.07 -2.86 -1.43
CA PRO A 188 -9.67 -3.08 -2.74
C PRO A 188 -10.69 -1.98 -3.07
N PRO A 189 -11.06 -1.78 -4.36
CA PRO A 189 -12.07 -0.80 -4.73
C PRO A 189 -13.40 -1.07 -3.99
N ILE A 190 -14.16 -0.01 -3.67
CA ILE A 190 -15.47 -0.15 -3.01
C ILE A 190 -16.60 -0.45 -4.00
N GLU A 191 -16.43 -0.04 -5.25
CA GLU A 191 -17.39 -0.23 -6.34
C GLU A 191 -16.81 -1.09 -7.46
N PRO A 192 -17.65 -1.77 -8.26
CA PRO A 192 -17.21 -2.46 -9.45
C PRO A 192 -16.50 -1.51 -10.42
N LEU A 193 -15.31 -1.90 -10.88
CA LEU A 193 -14.53 -1.11 -11.82
C LEU A 193 -15.03 -1.31 -13.25
N SER A 194 -14.95 -0.25 -14.07
CA SER A 194 -15.45 -0.26 -15.45
C SER A 194 -14.30 -0.21 -16.47
N PRO A 195 -14.33 -1.07 -17.51
CA PRO A 195 -13.40 -0.98 -18.63
C PRO A 195 -13.67 0.23 -19.53
N SER A 196 -14.73 1.00 -19.26
CA SER A 196 -15.08 2.23 -20.01
C SER A 196 -14.83 3.51 -19.21
N ASP A 197 -14.23 3.41 -18.02
CA ASP A 197 -13.87 4.59 -17.23
C ASP A 197 -12.81 5.43 -17.96
N PRO A 198 -13.05 6.72 -18.28
CA PRO A 198 -12.11 7.51 -19.06
C PRO A 198 -10.81 7.85 -18.30
N PRO A 199 -9.75 8.25 -19.02
CA PRO A 199 -8.58 8.87 -18.40
C PRO A 199 -8.95 10.10 -17.56
N ALA A 200 -8.18 10.38 -16.52
CA ALA A 200 -8.30 11.60 -15.73
C ALA A 200 -7.86 12.81 -16.57
N PRO A 201 -8.37 14.02 -16.27
CA PRO A 201 -7.82 15.25 -16.82
C PRO A 201 -6.31 15.32 -16.56
N ALA A 202 -5.55 15.66 -17.60
CA ALA A 202 -4.09 15.67 -17.58
C ALA A 202 -3.57 17.00 -18.12
N SER A 203 -2.49 17.50 -17.52
CA SER A 203 -1.64 18.54 -18.11
C SER A 203 -0.99 18.05 -19.40
N GLU A 204 -0.35 18.94 -20.16
CA GLU A 204 0.37 18.57 -21.38
C GLU A 204 1.49 17.55 -21.11
N GLU A 205 2.23 17.71 -20.01
CA GLU A 205 3.29 16.77 -19.63
C GLU A 205 2.74 15.40 -19.24
N GLU A 206 1.66 15.36 -18.45
CA GLU A 206 0.96 14.13 -18.08
C GLU A 206 0.35 13.44 -19.31
N ALA A 207 -0.20 14.20 -20.25
CA ALA A 207 -0.73 13.67 -21.50
C ALA A 207 0.36 13.01 -22.36
N ALA A 208 1.59 13.54 -22.35
CA ALA A 208 2.72 12.91 -23.02
C ALA A 208 3.11 11.56 -22.37
N VAL A 209 3.02 11.45 -21.03
CA VAL A 209 3.21 10.17 -20.32
C VAL A 209 2.11 9.18 -20.69
N LEU A 210 0.85 9.62 -20.72
CA LEU A 210 -0.29 8.78 -21.11
C LEU A 210 -0.21 8.34 -22.58
N ALA A 211 0.37 9.14 -23.48
CA ALA A 211 0.65 8.73 -24.84
C ALA A 211 1.73 7.64 -24.91
N ALA A 212 2.80 7.74 -24.10
CA ALA A 212 3.82 6.69 -23.99
C ALA A 212 3.23 5.40 -23.38
N GLN A 213 2.34 5.53 -22.40
CA GLN A 213 1.56 4.42 -21.85
C GLN A 213 0.70 3.78 -22.94
N ALA A 214 -0.03 4.56 -23.75
CA ALA A 214 -0.84 4.03 -24.84
C ALA A 214 -0.01 3.22 -25.84
N ALA A 215 1.16 3.73 -26.25
CA ALA A 215 2.08 3.03 -27.14
C ALA A 215 2.60 1.70 -26.55
N LEU A 216 2.84 1.66 -25.23
CA LEU A 216 3.15 0.39 -24.54
C LEU A 216 2.01 -0.61 -24.68
N TYR A 217 0.77 -0.20 -24.41
CA TYR A 217 -0.37 -1.11 -24.51
C TYR A 217 -0.71 -1.52 -25.94
N ASP A 218 -0.42 -0.68 -26.94
CA ASP A 218 -0.45 -1.11 -28.35
C ASP A 218 0.54 -2.25 -28.59
N ALA A 219 1.80 -2.09 -28.17
CA ALA A 219 2.82 -3.13 -28.30
C ALA A 219 2.47 -4.43 -27.53
N LEU A 220 1.87 -4.31 -26.34
CA LEU A 220 1.40 -5.45 -25.55
C LEU A 220 0.26 -6.21 -26.28
N ARG A 221 -0.71 -5.50 -26.83
CA ARG A 221 -1.83 -6.09 -27.60
C ARG A 221 -1.35 -6.74 -28.89
N ASP A 222 -0.38 -6.13 -29.56
CA ASP A 222 0.21 -6.63 -30.79
C ASP A 222 1.22 -7.78 -30.55
N VAL A 223 1.47 -8.14 -29.28
CA VAL A 223 2.42 -9.21 -28.90
C VAL A 223 3.85 -8.90 -29.41
N ASP A 224 4.19 -7.61 -29.57
CA ASP A 224 5.50 -7.15 -30.07
C ASP A 224 6.50 -6.92 -28.92
N ALA A 225 7.19 -7.99 -28.54
CA ALA A 225 8.26 -7.94 -27.54
C ALA A 225 9.38 -6.96 -27.88
N ALA A 226 9.66 -6.74 -29.17
CA ALA A 226 10.71 -5.82 -29.60
C ALA A 226 10.25 -4.36 -29.45
N ALA A 227 8.99 -4.05 -29.74
CA ALA A 227 8.41 -2.73 -29.48
C ALA A 227 8.39 -2.42 -27.98
N VAL A 228 7.97 -3.37 -27.13
CA VAL A 228 8.01 -3.18 -25.68
C VAL A 228 9.42 -2.81 -25.21
N ARG A 229 10.44 -3.56 -25.65
CA ARG A 229 11.84 -3.25 -25.31
C ARG A 229 12.30 -1.88 -25.79
N ARG A 230 11.88 -1.42 -26.97
CA ARG A 230 12.22 -0.09 -27.51
C ARG A 230 11.59 1.05 -26.69
N LEU A 231 10.45 0.79 -26.05
CA LEU A 231 9.77 1.76 -25.19
C LEU A 231 10.39 1.82 -23.78
N CYS A 232 11.14 0.79 -23.37
CA CYS A 232 11.79 0.76 -22.07
C CYS A 232 13.05 1.63 -22.00
N SER A 233 13.39 2.01 -20.78
CA SER A 233 14.69 2.59 -20.46
C SER A 233 15.80 1.56 -20.73
N PRO A 234 17.02 2.01 -21.11
CA PRO A 234 18.14 1.11 -21.37
C PRO A 234 18.70 0.47 -20.09
N GLU A 235 18.44 1.07 -18.93
CA GLU A 235 18.86 0.58 -17.62
C GLU A 235 17.89 -0.48 -17.09
N ASP A 236 18.45 -1.45 -16.36
CA ASP A 236 17.66 -2.44 -15.63
C ASP A 236 17.10 -1.81 -14.36
N ASP A 237 15.89 -2.19 -13.95
CA ASP A 237 15.30 -1.68 -12.71
C ASP A 237 15.90 -2.40 -11.49
N ASP A 238 16.23 -1.63 -10.44
CA ASP A 238 16.89 -2.16 -9.24
C ASP A 238 16.02 -3.18 -8.49
N GLU A 239 14.71 -2.92 -8.38
CA GLU A 239 13.78 -3.83 -7.70
C GLU A 239 13.61 -5.13 -8.51
N VAL A 240 13.41 -5.02 -9.82
CA VAL A 240 13.32 -6.20 -10.70
C VAL A 240 14.62 -7.01 -10.63
N SER A 241 15.78 -6.33 -10.59
CA SER A 241 17.09 -6.98 -10.46
C SER A 241 17.26 -7.69 -9.11
N ALA A 242 16.78 -7.10 -8.02
CA ALA A 242 16.81 -7.71 -6.69
C ALA A 242 15.87 -8.92 -6.57
N LEU A 243 14.74 -8.90 -7.29
CA LEU A 243 13.74 -9.97 -7.27
C LEU A 243 14.03 -11.10 -8.26
N ALA A 244 14.75 -10.83 -9.34
CA ALA A 244 15.04 -11.82 -10.39
C ALA A 244 15.71 -13.11 -9.87
N PRO A 245 16.60 -13.10 -8.85
CA PRO A 245 17.14 -14.33 -8.25
C PRO A 245 16.14 -15.08 -7.36
N LEU A 246 15.12 -14.39 -6.83
CA LEU A 246 14.12 -14.95 -5.90
C LEU A 246 12.91 -15.54 -6.65
N GLY A 247 12.67 -15.09 -7.87
CA GLY A 247 11.63 -15.58 -8.76
C GLY A 247 12.21 -16.10 -10.08
N ARG A 248 11.32 -16.28 -11.06
CA ARG A 248 11.71 -16.54 -12.45
C ARG A 248 11.50 -15.24 -13.24
N LEU A 249 12.57 -14.69 -13.80
CA LEU A 249 12.50 -13.60 -14.77
C LEU A 249 12.13 -14.19 -16.14
N ASP A 250 10.91 -13.94 -16.57
CA ASP A 250 10.40 -14.34 -17.87
C ASP A 250 10.54 -13.20 -18.88
N GLY A 251 11.28 -13.43 -19.96
CA GLY A 251 11.44 -12.45 -21.03
C GLY A 251 10.13 -12.07 -21.70
N TRP A 252 10.07 -10.89 -22.32
CA TRP A 252 8.85 -10.39 -22.99
C TRP A 252 8.28 -11.37 -24.04
N GLU A 253 9.12 -12.13 -24.75
CA GLU A 253 8.66 -13.18 -25.67
C GLU A 253 7.91 -14.31 -24.96
N THR A 254 8.19 -14.56 -23.68
CA THR A 254 7.46 -15.53 -22.86
C THR A 254 6.22 -14.89 -22.26
N VAL A 255 6.33 -13.67 -21.73
CA VAL A 255 5.22 -12.94 -21.10
C VAL A 255 4.08 -12.69 -22.08
N LEU A 256 4.38 -12.34 -23.33
CA LEU A 256 3.35 -11.99 -24.32
C LEU A 256 2.70 -13.19 -25.01
N LYS A 257 3.15 -14.43 -24.75
CA LYS A 257 2.57 -15.64 -25.34
C LYS A 257 1.14 -15.94 -24.86
N TYR A 258 0.68 -15.28 -23.80
CA TYR A 258 -0.64 -15.54 -23.22
C TYR A 258 -1.72 -14.69 -23.90
N ASP A 259 -2.79 -15.35 -24.36
CA ASP A 259 -3.96 -14.74 -25.02
C ASP A 259 -4.61 -13.60 -24.21
N ALA A 260 -4.44 -13.63 -22.88
CA ALA A 260 -4.91 -12.59 -21.97
C ALA A 260 -4.39 -11.18 -22.33
N THR A 261 -3.23 -11.09 -22.98
CA THR A 261 -2.56 -9.84 -23.35
C THR A 261 -3.08 -9.26 -24.67
N ALA A 262 -3.39 -10.11 -25.65
CA ALA A 262 -3.83 -9.67 -26.98
C ALA A 262 -5.18 -8.93 -26.97
N GLY A 263 -6.07 -9.25 -26.01
CA GLY A 263 -7.35 -8.56 -25.82
C GLY A 263 -7.40 -7.66 -24.57
N LEU A 264 -6.23 -7.28 -24.03
CA LEU A 264 -6.13 -6.44 -22.83
C LEU A 264 -6.73 -5.05 -23.07
N ARG A 265 -7.69 -4.65 -22.25
CA ARG A 265 -8.23 -3.29 -22.24
C ARG A 265 -7.67 -2.50 -21.08
N LEU A 266 -7.32 -1.24 -21.34
CA LEU A 266 -6.88 -0.29 -20.33
C LEU A 266 -7.93 0.80 -20.15
N SER A 267 -8.26 1.14 -18.91
CA SER A 267 -9.15 2.26 -18.58
C SER A 267 -8.65 3.03 -17.35
N SER A 268 -9.36 4.10 -16.98
CA SER A 268 -9.17 4.85 -15.75
C SER A 268 -7.77 5.46 -15.59
N GLN A 269 -7.07 5.73 -16.69
CA GLN A 269 -5.66 6.14 -16.66
C GLN A 269 -5.48 7.49 -15.98
N ASP A 270 -4.35 7.68 -15.31
CA ASP A 270 -3.90 8.95 -14.76
C ASP A 270 -2.37 8.96 -14.70
N ALA A 271 -1.80 10.15 -14.62
CA ALA A 271 -0.35 10.34 -14.55
C ALA A 271 0.03 11.44 -13.56
N THR A 272 1.29 11.44 -13.15
CA THR A 272 1.89 12.49 -12.32
C THR A 272 3.34 12.67 -12.77
N VAL A 273 3.76 13.92 -12.97
CA VAL A 273 5.11 14.27 -13.45
C VAL A 273 5.87 15.02 -12.37
N ALA A 274 7.12 14.61 -12.11
CA ALA A 274 8.02 15.21 -11.15
C ALA A 274 9.43 15.35 -11.76
N GLY A 275 9.63 16.38 -12.58
CA GLY A 275 10.88 16.63 -13.29
C GLY A 275 11.17 15.54 -14.33
N GLU A 276 12.29 14.84 -14.16
CA GLU A 276 12.75 13.77 -15.08
C GLU A 276 12.12 12.40 -14.80
N THR A 277 11.27 12.30 -13.78
CA THR A 277 10.53 11.08 -13.44
C THR A 277 9.04 11.35 -13.54
N ALA A 278 8.30 10.38 -14.07
CA ALA A 278 6.85 10.40 -14.06
C ALA A 278 6.30 9.04 -13.67
N PHE A 279 5.03 9.04 -13.27
CA PHE A 279 4.28 7.82 -13.00
C PHE A 279 2.98 7.85 -13.78
N SER A 280 2.51 6.69 -14.22
CA SER A 280 1.14 6.51 -14.65
C SER A 280 0.51 5.32 -13.94
N THR A 281 -0.79 5.40 -13.68
CA THR A 281 -1.56 4.25 -13.26
C THR A 281 -2.72 4.01 -14.20
N GLY A 282 -3.30 2.82 -14.13
CA GLY A 282 -4.44 2.43 -14.97
C GLY A 282 -5.06 1.13 -14.49
N LEU A 283 -6.21 0.81 -15.05
CA LEU A 283 -6.93 -0.42 -14.78
C LEU A 283 -6.89 -1.31 -16.01
N GLU A 284 -6.28 -2.48 -15.84
CA GLU A 284 -6.18 -3.51 -16.86
C GLU A 284 -7.33 -4.49 -16.72
N PHE A 285 -7.96 -4.83 -17.85
CA PHE A 285 -9.02 -5.83 -17.94
C PHE A 285 -8.58 -6.90 -18.95
N PRO A 286 -7.98 -7.99 -18.46
CA PRO A 286 -7.56 -9.10 -19.31
C PRO A 286 -8.73 -9.71 -20.09
N ALA A 287 -8.46 -10.13 -21.32
CA ALA A 287 -9.46 -10.85 -22.12
C ALA A 287 -9.86 -12.16 -21.44
N GLY A 288 -11.16 -12.45 -21.41
CA GLY A 288 -11.69 -13.65 -20.74
C GLY A 288 -11.62 -13.64 -19.21
N GLY A 289 -11.22 -12.53 -18.58
CA GLY A 289 -11.03 -12.42 -17.13
C GLY A 289 -12.29 -12.41 -16.26
N ASN A 290 -13.50 -12.60 -16.83
CA ASN A 290 -14.78 -12.61 -16.10
C ASN A 290 -14.97 -11.44 -15.11
N GLY A 291 -14.52 -10.24 -15.47
CA GLY A 291 -14.60 -9.05 -14.61
C GLY A 291 -13.42 -8.88 -13.65
N ALA A 292 -12.37 -9.70 -13.75
CA ALA A 292 -11.10 -9.46 -13.09
C ALA A 292 -10.45 -8.17 -13.65
N SER A 293 -9.87 -7.41 -12.73
CA SER A 293 -9.15 -6.17 -13.02
C SER A 293 -7.83 -6.16 -12.28
N LEU A 294 -6.81 -5.58 -12.91
CA LEU A 294 -5.50 -5.35 -12.31
C LEU A 294 -5.25 -3.85 -12.23
N LEU A 295 -4.62 -3.40 -11.15
CA LEU A 295 -4.00 -2.09 -11.08
C LEU A 295 -2.63 -2.20 -11.74
N CYS A 296 -2.40 -1.40 -12.77
CA CYS A 296 -1.06 -1.19 -13.29
C CYS A 296 -0.46 0.11 -12.73
N THR A 297 0.83 0.08 -12.42
CA THR A 297 1.60 1.28 -12.07
C THR A 297 2.89 1.25 -12.86
N GLN A 298 3.17 2.32 -13.57
CA GLN A 298 4.37 2.46 -14.39
C GLN A 298 5.19 3.64 -13.91
N ARG A 299 6.50 3.44 -13.84
CA ARG A 299 7.48 4.49 -13.62
C ARG A 299 8.17 4.78 -14.95
N TRP A 300 8.24 6.07 -15.28
CA TRP A 300 8.81 6.58 -16.51
C TRP A 300 10.00 7.47 -16.21
N ALA A 301 11.03 7.35 -17.01
CA ALA A 301 12.20 8.24 -17.00
C ALA A 301 12.22 9.04 -18.30
N ARG A 302 12.60 10.32 -18.22
CA ARG A 302 12.79 11.16 -19.39
C ARG A 302 14.14 10.84 -20.04
N ASP A 303 14.15 10.66 -21.35
CA ASP A 303 15.37 10.44 -22.12
C ASP A 303 16.01 11.78 -22.57
N GLN A 304 17.20 11.69 -23.17
CA GLN A 304 17.95 12.86 -23.65
C GLN A 304 17.21 13.65 -24.75
N ALA A 305 16.29 13.01 -25.47
CA ALA A 305 15.45 13.65 -26.49
C ALA A 305 14.16 14.25 -25.89
N GLY A 306 13.98 14.16 -24.57
CA GLY A 306 12.80 14.64 -23.85
C GLY A 306 11.61 13.68 -23.89
N GLY A 307 11.76 12.48 -24.46
CA GLY A 307 10.71 11.47 -24.53
C GLY A 307 10.65 10.60 -23.27
N TRP A 308 9.47 10.03 -22.98
CA TRP A 308 9.29 9.13 -21.84
C TRP A 308 9.66 7.69 -22.20
N ARG A 309 10.40 7.04 -21.31
CA ARG A 309 10.81 5.62 -21.40
C ARG A 309 10.36 4.86 -20.17
N LEU A 310 9.82 3.66 -20.37
CA LEU A 310 9.34 2.81 -19.29
C LEU A 310 10.53 2.31 -18.47
N ALA A 311 10.66 2.77 -17.24
CA ALA A 311 11.67 2.26 -16.31
C ALA A 311 11.17 1.00 -15.60
N GLN A 312 9.90 0.98 -15.22
CA GLN A 312 9.31 -0.14 -14.49
C GLN A 312 7.81 -0.23 -14.77
N HIS A 313 7.28 -1.45 -14.88
CA HIS A 313 5.85 -1.73 -14.93
C HIS A 313 5.47 -2.75 -13.87
N ARG A 314 4.49 -2.40 -13.04
CA ARG A 314 3.94 -3.25 -11.98
C ARG A 314 2.49 -3.54 -12.27
N THR A 315 2.07 -4.77 -12.01
CA THR A 315 0.65 -5.15 -12.06
C THR A 315 0.28 -5.95 -10.81
N ILE A 316 -0.87 -5.64 -10.23
CA ILE A 316 -1.42 -6.37 -9.10
C ILE A 316 -2.94 -6.49 -9.24
N PRO A 317 -3.57 -7.62 -8.88
CA PRO A 317 -5.02 -7.72 -8.79
C PRO A 317 -5.60 -6.56 -7.97
N TYR A 318 -6.59 -5.89 -8.54
CA TYR A 318 -7.28 -4.78 -7.91
C TYR A 318 -8.76 -4.89 -8.24
N THR A 319 -9.47 -5.68 -7.43
CA THR A 319 -10.87 -6.03 -7.62
C THR A 319 -11.56 -6.12 -6.27
N ALA A 320 -12.87 -5.91 -6.22
CA ALA A 320 -13.65 -5.94 -4.99
C ALA A 320 -13.69 -7.34 -4.33
N LEU A 321 -13.43 -8.41 -5.10
CA LEU A 321 -13.76 -9.79 -4.73
C LEU A 321 -12.54 -10.72 -4.51
N ALA A 322 -11.30 -10.25 -4.69
CA ALA A 322 -10.12 -11.11 -4.60
C ALA A 322 -8.97 -10.46 -3.84
N ASP A 323 -8.25 -11.29 -3.07
CA ASP A 323 -6.93 -11.00 -2.48
C ASP A 323 -5.86 -11.26 -3.55
N ALA A 324 -4.89 -10.37 -3.71
CA ALA A 324 -3.86 -10.49 -4.75
C ALA A 324 -2.99 -11.73 -4.53
N ALA A 325 -3.23 -12.79 -5.30
CA ALA A 325 -2.47 -14.04 -5.22
C ALA A 325 -1.08 -13.94 -5.84
N ALA A 326 -0.89 -13.00 -6.78
CA ALA A 326 0.40 -12.72 -7.38
C ALA A 326 0.46 -11.26 -7.86
N CYS A 327 1.67 -10.72 -7.95
CA CYS A 327 1.95 -9.46 -8.65
C CYS A 327 3.09 -9.65 -9.64
N LEU A 328 3.18 -8.75 -10.63
CA LEU A 328 4.29 -8.70 -11.57
C LEU A 328 5.13 -7.45 -11.32
N ARG A 329 6.44 -7.61 -11.48
CA ARG A 329 7.43 -6.52 -11.55
C ARG A 329 8.18 -6.69 -12.86
N CYS A 330 8.09 -5.71 -13.75
CA CYS A 330 8.65 -5.80 -15.09
C CYS A 330 9.57 -4.62 -15.39
N ASP A 331 10.58 -4.89 -16.20
CA ASP A 331 11.46 -3.89 -16.82
C ASP A 331 11.76 -4.27 -18.29
N ARG A 332 12.79 -3.68 -18.89
CA ARG A 332 13.19 -3.97 -20.28
C ARG A 332 13.48 -5.45 -20.56
N ARG A 333 13.85 -6.24 -19.55
CA ARG A 333 14.24 -7.66 -19.70
C ARG A 333 13.01 -8.55 -19.79
N GLY A 334 11.96 -8.22 -19.05
CA GLY A 334 10.74 -9.02 -18.92
C GLY A 334 10.07 -8.80 -17.57
N CYS A 335 9.39 -9.83 -17.06
CA CYS A 335 8.64 -9.76 -15.80
C CYS A 335 9.11 -10.84 -14.80
N VAL A 336 9.18 -10.46 -13.53
CA VAL A 336 9.25 -11.39 -12.40
C VAL A 336 7.85 -11.51 -11.81
N ALA A 337 7.35 -12.75 -11.71
CA ALA A 337 6.10 -13.04 -11.02
C ALA A 337 6.37 -13.35 -9.55
N LEU A 338 5.75 -12.59 -8.65
CA LEU A 338 5.79 -12.84 -7.21
C LEU A 338 4.48 -13.53 -6.82
N GLN A 339 4.54 -14.81 -6.47
CA GLN A 339 3.38 -15.58 -6.04
C GLN A 339 3.32 -15.67 -4.53
N ARG A 340 2.11 -15.58 -3.97
CA ARG A 340 1.89 -15.73 -2.54
C ARG A 340 1.90 -17.22 -2.14
N THR A 341 3.00 -17.70 -1.55
CA THR A 341 3.18 -19.12 -1.14
C THR A 341 2.80 -19.42 0.32
N GLY A 342 2.01 -18.54 0.97
CA GLY A 342 1.54 -18.69 2.35
C GLY A 342 0.85 -17.42 2.85
N ALA A 343 0.40 -17.37 4.12
CA ALA A 343 -0.25 -16.18 4.69
C ALA A 343 0.64 -14.92 4.64
N ALA A 344 1.97 -15.10 4.66
CA ALA A 344 2.99 -14.05 4.62
C ALA A 344 3.45 -13.65 3.20
N GLY A 345 3.27 -14.50 2.17
CA GLY A 345 3.89 -14.31 0.85
C GLY A 345 5.44 -14.33 0.85
N PRO A 346 6.10 -14.29 -0.32
CA PRO A 346 7.56 -14.09 -0.43
C PRO A 346 7.95 -12.69 0.06
N ALA A 347 9.22 -12.49 0.41
CA ALA A 347 9.73 -11.17 0.79
C ALA A 347 9.47 -10.16 -0.34
N GLY A 348 8.73 -9.08 -0.03
CA GLY A 348 8.19 -8.14 -1.03
C GLY A 348 6.73 -8.39 -1.44
N MET A 349 6.01 -9.28 -0.75
CA MET A 349 4.55 -9.40 -0.81
C MET A 349 3.96 -9.15 0.59
N PRO A 350 2.83 -8.44 0.76
CA PRO A 350 2.21 -8.29 2.07
C PRO A 350 1.40 -9.52 2.45
N GLY A 351 1.48 -9.88 3.73
CA GLY A 351 0.71 -10.95 4.35
C GLY A 351 -0.18 -10.48 5.48
N ASP A 352 -1.46 -10.85 5.39
CA ASP A 352 -2.31 -11.41 6.46
C ASP A 352 -3.70 -11.64 5.85
N GLY A 353 -4.12 -12.90 5.74
CA GLY A 353 -5.40 -13.28 5.14
C GLY A 353 -6.63 -12.63 5.82
N PRO A 354 -7.84 -12.89 5.32
CA PRO A 354 -9.06 -12.32 5.89
C PRO A 354 -9.18 -12.64 7.38
N ALA A 355 -9.44 -11.60 8.18
CA ALA A 355 -9.73 -11.70 9.61
C ALA A 355 -11.21 -11.97 9.89
#